data_AF-A0A1V0FYR0-F1
#
_entry.id   AF-A0A1V0FYR0-F1
#
_cell.length_a   1.000
_cell.length_b   1.000
_cell.length_c   1.000
_cell.angle_alpha   90.00
_cell.angle_beta   90.00
_cell.angle_gamma   90.00
#
_symmetry.space_group_name_H-M   'P 1'
#
loop_
_entity.id
_entity.type
_entity.pdbx_description
1 polymer ?
#
loop_
_entity_poly.entity_id
_entity_poly.type
_entity_poly.pdbx_seq_one_letter_code
_entity_poly.pdbx_strand_id
1 'polypeptide(L)'
;MICLCAVKNSAAVTAPCGTVGDVGAAVIDTNGKSKKVSNFWKVVEAKCSGLTGTTSGQTTPAALVTNREAIFRHLGTNYKAATAPDQTWLVLKRSNFLFYHVLGSTAAACDSSGALSSAGKGICIDYTALLGTNGGITWVSVVKQAEATLEALTL
;
A
#
# COMPACT_ATOMS: atom_id res chain seq x y z
N MET A 1 -4.85 -1.54 -2.67
CA MET A 1 -4.44 -0.43 -3.55
C MET A 1 -4.95 0.94 -3.09
N ILE A 2 -6.19 1.12 -2.66
CA ILE A 2 -6.71 2.45 -2.23
C ILE A 2 -5.78 3.16 -1.23
N CYS A 3 -5.40 2.53 -0.12
CA CYS A 3 -4.50 3.14 0.88
C CYS A 3 -3.08 3.43 0.36
N LEU A 4 -2.68 2.82 -0.77
CA LEU A 4 -1.37 3.01 -1.38
C LEU A 4 -1.39 4.07 -2.48
N CYS A 5 -2.58 4.42 -2.98
CA CYS A 5 -2.73 5.23 -4.19
C CYS A 5 -3.60 6.48 -3.99
N ALA A 6 -4.37 6.57 -2.90
CA ALA A 6 -5.25 7.69 -2.61
C ALA A 6 -4.62 8.68 -1.62
N VAL A 7 -4.97 9.95 -1.75
CA VAL A 7 -4.55 11.04 -0.87
C VAL A 7 -5.75 11.68 -0.19
N LYS A 8 -5.56 12.20 1.03
CA LYS A 8 -6.66 12.78 1.81
C LYS A 8 -7.09 14.16 1.27
N ASN A 9 -6.19 14.89 0.64
CA ASN A 9 -6.46 16.22 0.09
C ASN A 9 -5.62 16.49 -1.16
N SER A 10 -6.05 17.48 -1.95
CA SER A 10 -5.33 17.91 -3.14
C SER A 10 -3.99 18.58 -2.82
N ALA A 11 -3.76 19.15 -1.63
CA ALA A 11 -2.44 19.69 -1.29
C ALA A 11 -1.31 18.63 -1.33
N ALA A 12 -1.68 17.35 -1.30
CA ALA A 12 -0.81 16.21 -1.52
C ALA A 12 -0.71 15.77 -3.00
N VAL A 13 -0.83 16.70 -3.99
CA VAL A 13 -0.74 16.40 -5.45
C VAL A 13 0.62 15.82 -5.82
N THR A 14 0.81 14.54 -5.52
CA THR A 14 1.84 13.69 -6.07
C THR A 14 1.12 12.43 -6.45
N ALA A 15 1.11 12.06 -7.74
CA ALA A 15 0.42 10.87 -8.24
C ALA A 15 1.10 9.61 -7.71
N PRO A 16 0.66 9.04 -6.58
CA PRO A 16 1.48 8.08 -5.83
C PRO A 16 1.54 6.71 -6.53
N CYS A 17 0.59 6.43 -7.43
CA CYS A 17 0.55 5.25 -8.30
C CYS A 17 0.53 5.61 -9.81
N GLY A 18 0.99 6.81 -10.20
CA GLY A 18 1.26 7.15 -11.61
C GLY A 18 0.29 8.10 -12.33
N THR A 19 0.89 8.82 -13.31
CA THR A 19 0.53 9.98 -14.17
C THR A 19 -0.37 11.10 -13.62
N VAL A 20 0.06 12.33 -13.94
CA VAL A 20 -0.36 13.66 -13.46
C VAL A 20 -1.85 13.99 -13.70
N GLY A 21 -2.62 13.12 -14.37
CA GLY A 21 -4.02 13.36 -14.76
C GLY A 21 -5.11 12.90 -13.78
N ASP A 22 -4.82 11.99 -12.84
CA ASP A 22 -5.85 11.33 -12.00
C ASP A 22 -5.91 11.85 -10.55
N VAL A 23 -5.19 12.92 -10.26
CA VAL A 23 -5.01 13.42 -8.89
C VAL A 23 -6.35 13.82 -8.25
N GLY A 24 -7.28 14.38 -9.03
CA GLY A 24 -8.63 14.69 -8.55
C GLY A 24 -9.42 13.45 -8.15
N ALA A 25 -9.27 12.33 -8.86
CA ALA A 25 -9.93 11.06 -8.53
C ALA A 25 -9.28 10.37 -7.32
N ALA A 26 -8.00 10.61 -7.08
CA ALA A 26 -7.25 10.06 -5.95
C ALA A 26 -7.54 10.76 -4.61
N VAL A 27 -8.21 11.93 -4.61
CA VAL A 27 -8.58 12.63 -3.37
C VAL A 27 -9.77 11.95 -2.70
N ILE A 28 -9.52 11.32 -1.57
CA ILE A 28 -10.52 10.68 -0.72
C ILE A 28 -10.52 11.37 0.65
N ASP A 29 -11.25 12.48 0.72
CA ASP A 29 -11.57 13.15 1.98
C ASP A 29 -12.79 12.48 2.69
N THR A 30 -13.28 13.10 3.76
CA THR A 30 -14.42 12.60 4.53
C THR A 30 -15.76 12.73 3.80
N ASN A 31 -15.88 13.66 2.86
CA ASN A 31 -17.14 13.99 2.20
C ASN A 31 -17.40 13.04 1.02
N GLY A 32 -18.50 12.29 1.08
CA GLY A 32 -18.85 11.31 0.05
C GLY A 32 -17.80 10.20 -0.09
N LYS A 33 -17.07 9.90 1.01
CA LYS A 33 -15.92 8.97 1.04
C LYS A 33 -16.19 7.67 0.31
N SER A 34 -17.32 6.99 0.58
CA SER A 34 -17.64 5.70 -0.05
C SER A 34 -17.76 5.80 -1.58
N LYS A 35 -18.40 6.86 -2.08
CA LYS A 35 -18.53 7.09 -3.53
C LYS A 35 -17.16 7.38 -4.17
N LYS A 36 -16.33 8.19 -3.51
CA LYS A 36 -14.97 8.49 -3.97
C LYS A 36 -14.09 7.24 -3.99
N VAL A 37 -14.14 6.40 -2.95
CA VAL A 37 -13.44 5.11 -2.90
C VAL A 37 -13.89 4.21 -4.06
N SER A 38 -15.19 4.05 -4.28
CA SER A 38 -15.72 3.21 -5.37
C SER A 38 -15.28 3.72 -6.75
N ASN A 39 -15.35 5.03 -6.98
CA ASN A 39 -14.92 5.63 -8.23
C ASN A 39 -13.42 5.48 -8.45
N PHE A 40 -12.61 5.71 -7.41
CA PHE A 40 -11.18 5.57 -7.50
C PHE A 40 -10.74 4.11 -7.69
N TRP A 41 -11.47 3.15 -7.10
CA TRP A 41 -11.24 1.74 -7.33
C TRP A 41 -11.35 1.37 -8.81
N LYS A 42 -12.37 1.88 -9.51
CA LYS A 42 -12.53 1.67 -10.97
C LYS A 42 -11.34 2.21 -11.77
N VAL A 43 -10.78 3.36 -11.36
CA VAL A 43 -9.57 3.92 -11.97
C VAL A 43 -8.38 3.00 -11.74
N VAL A 44 -8.21 2.49 -10.51
CA VAL A 44 -7.16 1.52 -10.19
C VAL A 44 -7.30 0.25 -11.01
N GLU A 45 -8.50 -0.33 -11.11
CA GLU A 45 -8.77 -1.53 -11.91
C GLU A 45 -8.41 -1.32 -13.39
N ALA A 46 -8.82 -0.20 -13.97
CA ALA A 46 -8.52 0.14 -15.35
C ALA A 46 -7.00 0.25 -15.58
N LYS A 47 -6.27 0.90 -14.67
CA LYS A 47 -4.81 1.00 -14.74
C LYS A 47 -4.12 -0.36 -14.61
N CYS A 48 -4.53 -1.16 -13.63
CA CYS A 48 -3.99 -2.51 -13.43
C CYS A 48 -4.22 -3.39 -14.66
N SER A 49 -5.38 -3.29 -15.32
CA SER A 49 -5.69 -4.05 -16.53
C SER A 49 -4.84 -3.66 -17.73
N GLY A 50 -4.33 -2.42 -17.76
CA GLY A 50 -3.44 -1.92 -18.81
C GLY A 50 -1.96 -2.24 -18.60
N LEU A 51 -1.58 -2.83 -17.45
CA LEU A 51 -0.20 -3.25 -17.20
C LEU A 51 0.15 -4.47 -18.07
N THR A 52 0.85 -4.23 -19.17
CA THR A 52 1.40 -5.27 -20.03
C THR A 52 2.72 -5.74 -19.41
N GLY A 53 2.81 -7.03 -19.06
CA GLY A 53 3.99 -7.63 -18.41
C GLY A 53 3.71 -8.42 -17.14
N THR A 54 2.50 -8.33 -16.56
CA THR A 54 2.08 -9.17 -15.42
C THR A 54 1.25 -10.39 -15.81
N THR A 55 0.90 -10.54 -17.09
CA THR A 55 0.12 -11.66 -17.60
C THR A 55 0.98 -12.55 -18.50
N SER A 56 1.16 -13.79 -18.04
CA SER A 56 1.05 -15.02 -18.83
C SER A 56 2.03 -16.13 -18.39
N GLY A 57 2.36 -16.22 -17.10
CA GLY A 57 2.73 -17.49 -16.50
C GLY A 57 1.45 -18.18 -15.99
N GLN A 58 1.36 -19.50 -16.14
CA GLN A 58 0.37 -20.29 -15.40
C GLN A 58 0.53 -19.96 -13.91
N THR A 59 -0.56 -19.62 -13.23
CA THR A 59 -0.52 -19.38 -11.77
C THR A 59 -0.13 -20.67 -11.08
N THR A 60 1.10 -20.75 -10.60
CA THR A 60 1.61 -21.87 -9.81
C THR A 60 1.63 -21.52 -8.32
N PRO A 61 1.64 -22.51 -7.42
CA PRO A 61 1.85 -22.26 -5.99
C PRO A 61 3.12 -21.44 -5.73
N ALA A 62 4.23 -21.79 -6.39
CA ALA A 62 5.50 -21.08 -6.26
C ALA A 62 5.43 -19.62 -6.70
N ALA A 63 4.66 -19.31 -7.75
CA ALA A 63 4.46 -17.94 -8.21
C ALA A 63 3.67 -17.11 -7.18
N LEU A 64 2.61 -17.69 -6.58
CA LEU A 64 1.83 -17.03 -5.53
C LEU A 64 2.68 -16.71 -4.29
N VAL A 65 3.48 -17.69 -3.83
CA VAL A 65 4.41 -17.50 -2.72
C VAL A 65 5.40 -16.38 -3.05
N THR A 66 6.06 -16.44 -4.21
CA THR A 66 7.06 -15.45 -4.62
C THR A 66 6.48 -14.04 -4.67
N ASN A 67 5.29 -13.88 -5.27
CA ASN A 67 4.63 -12.58 -5.37
C ASN A 67 4.19 -12.04 -4.01
N ARG A 68 3.70 -12.90 -3.11
CA ARG A 68 3.35 -12.51 -1.75
C ARG A 68 4.59 -12.03 -0.97
N GLU A 69 5.68 -12.80 -1.02
CA GLU A 69 6.93 -12.43 -0.34
C GLU A 69 7.53 -11.14 -0.93
N ALA A 70 7.42 -10.94 -2.24
CA ALA A 70 7.83 -9.70 -2.90
C ALA A 70 7.10 -8.46 -2.33
N ILE A 71 5.80 -8.57 -2.05
CA ILE A 71 5.04 -7.50 -1.39
C ILE A 71 5.62 -7.21 0.00
N PHE A 72 5.92 -8.24 0.79
CA PHE A 72 6.42 -8.07 2.15
C PHE A 72 7.85 -7.53 2.24
N ARG A 73 8.68 -7.74 1.22
CA ARG A 73 10.02 -7.13 1.14
C ARG A 73 9.98 -5.60 1.10
N HIS A 74 8.85 -4.99 0.77
CA HIS A 74 8.68 -3.54 0.78
C HIS A 74 8.23 -2.96 2.13
N LEU A 75 8.04 -3.79 3.16
CA LEU A 75 7.67 -3.32 4.48
C LEU A 75 8.79 -2.47 5.11
N GLY A 76 8.46 -1.24 5.48
CA GLY A 76 9.37 -0.31 6.16
C GLY A 76 10.54 0.20 5.32
N THR A 77 10.70 -0.25 4.06
CA THR A 77 11.88 0.06 3.24
C THR A 77 11.76 1.36 2.46
N ASN A 78 10.54 1.76 2.10
CA ASN A 78 10.31 2.91 1.23
C ASN A 78 10.02 4.16 2.06
N TYR A 79 11.04 4.99 2.28
CA TYR A 79 10.88 6.25 3.00
C TYR A 79 11.83 7.33 2.49
N LYS A 80 11.55 8.58 2.87
CA LYS A 80 12.53 9.67 2.82
C LYS A 80 12.66 10.34 4.17
N ALA A 81 13.81 10.96 4.42
CA ALA A 81 13.96 11.89 5.53
C ALA A 81 13.50 13.30 5.12
N ALA A 82 12.77 13.97 6.00
CA ALA A 82 12.60 15.42 5.98
C ALA A 82 13.87 16.12 6.48
N THR A 83 13.91 17.44 6.42
CA THR A 83 15.00 18.25 6.98
C THR A 83 15.09 18.04 8.50
N ALA A 84 16.28 17.70 9.01
CA ALA A 84 16.56 17.46 10.42
C ALA A 84 15.68 16.38 11.10
N PRO A 85 15.79 15.10 10.68
CA PRO A 85 15.08 14.02 11.36
C PRO A 85 15.72 13.74 12.74
N ASP A 86 14.92 13.47 13.77
CA ASP A 86 15.36 13.14 15.13
C ASP A 86 15.01 11.69 15.52
N GLN A 87 15.22 11.21 16.75
CA GLN A 87 14.88 9.82 17.05
C GLN A 87 13.37 9.53 17.13
N THR A 88 12.51 10.55 17.10
CA THR A 88 11.04 10.40 17.22
C THR A 88 10.43 9.63 16.05
N TRP A 89 11.07 9.59 14.87
CA TRP A 89 10.61 8.78 13.74
C TRP A 89 10.92 7.29 13.85
N LEU A 90 11.79 6.86 14.78
CA LEU A 90 12.18 5.45 15.00
C LEU A 90 11.07 4.61 15.66
N VAL A 91 9.81 4.90 15.37
CA VAL A 91 8.69 4.10 15.88
C VAL A 91 8.79 2.67 15.33
N LEU A 92 8.82 1.69 16.24
CA LEU A 92 8.91 0.26 15.90
C LEU A 92 7.90 -0.15 14.83
N LYS A 93 6.66 0.35 14.92
CA LYS A 93 5.58 0.08 13.96
C LYS A 93 5.92 0.39 12.51
N ARG A 94 6.90 1.26 12.25
CA ARG A 94 7.33 1.64 10.90
C ARG A 94 7.79 0.45 10.08
N SER A 95 8.40 -0.57 10.70
CA SER A 95 8.79 -1.80 10.02
C SER A 95 7.59 -2.57 9.44
N ASN A 96 6.37 -2.23 9.85
CA ASN A 96 5.13 -2.88 9.41
C ASN A 96 4.38 -2.05 8.37
N PHE A 97 4.95 -0.93 7.90
CA PHE A 97 4.29 -0.07 6.92
C PHE A 97 4.59 -0.55 5.51
N LEU A 98 3.55 -0.85 4.74
CA LEU A 98 3.69 -1.15 3.31
C LEU A 98 3.58 0.14 2.50
N PHE A 99 4.55 0.41 1.61
CA PHE A 99 4.68 1.59 0.75
C PHE A 99 5.40 2.77 1.41
N TYR A 100 4.98 4.02 1.21
CA TYR A 100 5.84 5.19 1.40
C TYR A 100 5.51 6.03 2.63
N HIS A 101 6.53 6.50 3.35
CA HIS A 101 6.38 7.46 4.44
C HIS A 101 7.57 8.44 4.55
N VAL A 102 7.36 9.56 5.25
CA VAL A 102 8.36 10.61 5.46
C VAL A 102 8.78 10.64 6.93
N LEU A 103 10.07 10.49 7.19
CA LEU A 103 10.69 10.61 8.51
C LEU A 103 10.90 12.09 8.86
N GLY A 104 10.80 12.44 10.14
CA GLY A 104 11.12 13.78 10.64
C GLY A 104 10.98 13.83 12.15
N SER A 105 10.68 14.99 12.72
CA SER A 105 10.51 15.17 14.18
C SER A 105 9.18 14.65 14.73
N THR A 106 8.36 14.03 13.89
CA THR A 106 7.05 13.47 14.25
C THR A 106 7.06 11.97 13.98
N ALA A 107 6.45 11.21 14.88
CA ALA A 107 6.24 9.77 14.73
C ALA A 107 5.57 9.45 13.38
N ALA A 108 6.12 8.47 12.66
CA ALA A 108 5.60 8.06 11.37
C ALA A 108 4.19 7.44 11.49
N ALA A 109 3.30 7.82 10.59
CA ALA A 109 1.95 7.27 10.48
C ALA A 109 1.52 7.12 9.01
N CYS A 110 0.66 6.14 8.75
CA CYS A 110 -0.06 6.03 7.48
C CYS A 110 -1.21 7.02 7.43
N ASP A 111 -0.85 8.28 7.24
CA ASP A 111 -1.75 9.40 7.04
C ASP A 111 -1.35 10.10 5.74
N SER A 112 -2.24 10.05 4.75
CA SER A 112 -1.99 10.60 3.42
C SER A 112 -2.23 12.12 3.32
N SER A 113 -2.49 12.82 4.44
CA SER A 113 -2.45 14.28 4.47
C SER A 113 -1.01 14.78 4.27
N GLY A 114 -0.80 15.68 3.31
CA GLY A 114 0.55 16.16 2.98
C GLY A 114 1.49 15.03 2.55
N ALA A 115 0.93 13.99 1.91
CA ALA A 115 1.66 12.82 1.49
C ALA A 115 2.93 13.16 0.70
N LEU A 116 3.91 12.26 0.79
CA LEU A 116 5.21 12.38 0.14
C LEU A 116 6.01 13.63 0.47
N SER A 117 5.60 14.50 1.39
CA SER A 117 6.31 15.75 1.71
C SER A 117 6.37 16.07 3.19
N SER A 118 5.29 15.82 3.93
CA SER A 118 5.16 16.20 5.33
C SER A 118 5.78 15.17 6.27
N ALA A 119 6.60 15.62 7.21
CA ALA A 119 7.20 14.77 8.25
C ALA A 119 6.13 14.01 9.06
N GLY A 120 6.38 12.73 9.32
CA GLY A 120 5.47 11.85 10.07
C GLY A 120 4.26 11.36 9.27
N LYS A 121 4.15 11.71 7.98
CA LYS A 121 3.03 11.34 7.10
C LYS A 121 3.44 10.30 6.06
N GLY A 122 2.47 9.60 5.50
CA GLY A 122 2.74 8.50 4.58
C GLY A 122 1.49 7.99 3.87
N ILE A 123 1.69 7.57 2.63
CA ILE A 123 0.72 6.77 1.90
C ILE A 123 1.16 5.34 2.12
N CYS A 124 0.50 4.64 3.04
CA CYS A 124 0.89 3.29 3.39
C CYS A 124 -0.27 2.52 4.01
N ILE A 125 -0.06 1.22 4.20
CA ILE A 125 -0.89 0.38 5.06
C ILE A 125 -0.08 0.05 6.31
N ASP A 126 -0.63 0.34 7.49
CA ASP A 126 -0.04 -0.06 8.77
C ASP A 126 -0.52 -1.46 9.14
N TYR A 127 0.35 -2.45 9.02
CA TYR A 127 0.03 -3.84 9.37
C TYR A 127 0.29 -4.19 10.85
N THR A 128 0.64 -3.24 11.70
CA THR A 128 1.07 -3.53 13.10
C THR A 128 0.03 -4.32 13.88
N ALA A 129 -1.26 -3.94 13.79
CA ALA A 129 -2.33 -4.63 14.48
C ALA A 129 -2.61 -6.04 13.92
N LEU A 130 -2.21 -6.31 12.67
CA LEU A 130 -2.50 -7.57 11.97
C LEU A 130 -1.34 -8.56 12.04
N LEU A 131 -0.09 -8.08 12.11
CA LEU A 131 1.09 -8.94 12.25
C LEU A 131 1.26 -9.49 13.67
N GLY A 132 0.72 -8.79 14.68
CA GLY A 132 0.76 -9.21 16.08
C GLY A 132 -0.41 -10.09 16.54
N THR A 133 -1.36 -10.41 15.66
CA THR A 133 -2.58 -11.15 16.03
C THR A 133 -2.71 -12.46 15.25
N ASN A 134 -3.36 -13.46 15.86
CA ASN A 134 -3.63 -14.75 15.22
C ASN A 134 -4.49 -14.64 13.95
N GLY A 135 -5.25 -13.54 13.81
CA GLY A 135 -6.08 -13.28 12.62
C GLY A 135 -5.27 -12.96 11.36
N GLY A 136 -4.03 -12.50 11.52
CA GLY A 136 -3.14 -12.17 10.40
C GLY A 136 -3.74 -11.13 9.44
N ILE A 137 -3.24 -11.13 8.21
CA ILE A 137 -3.73 -10.26 7.15
C ILE A 137 -4.68 -11.06 6.25
N THR A 138 -5.95 -10.68 6.15
CA THR A 138 -6.99 -11.48 5.46
C THR A 138 -6.62 -11.87 4.03
N TRP A 139 -6.10 -10.93 3.22
CA TRP A 139 -5.72 -11.23 1.84
C TRP A 139 -4.60 -12.27 1.75
N VAL A 140 -3.71 -12.30 2.74
CA VAL A 140 -2.63 -13.30 2.83
C VAL A 140 -3.19 -14.68 3.09
N SER A 141 -4.15 -14.79 4.02
CA SER A 141 -4.81 -16.06 4.32
C SER A 141 -5.51 -16.64 3.08
N VAL A 142 -6.19 -15.79 2.31
CA VAL A 142 -6.85 -16.21 1.06
C VAL A 142 -5.83 -16.65 0.00
N VAL A 143 -4.72 -15.93 -0.15
CA VAL A 143 -3.64 -16.32 -1.09
C VAL A 143 -3.01 -17.66 -0.68
N LYS A 144 -2.76 -17.89 0.62
CA LYS A 144 -2.27 -19.17 1.14
C LYS A 144 -3.25 -20.33 0.90
N GLN A 145 -4.55 -20.07 0.98
CA GLN A 145 -5.56 -21.08 0.64
C GLN A 145 -5.54 -21.43 -0.85
N ALA A 146 -5.38 -20.43 -1.72
CA ALA A 146 -5.24 -20.64 -3.16
C ALA A 146 -3.94 -21.41 -3.50
N GLU A 147 -2.83 -21.11 -2.82
CA GLU A 147 -1.58 -21.88 -2.91
C GLU A 147 -1.81 -23.36 -2.62
N ALA A 148 -2.37 -23.68 -1.45
CA ALA A 148 -2.65 -25.07 -1.04
C ALA A 148 -3.61 -25.80 -2.00
N THR A 149 -4.58 -25.07 -2.57
CA THR A 149 -5.54 -25.63 -3.53
C THR A 149 -4.83 -25.98 -4.85
N LEU A 150 -3.95 -25.10 -5.34
CA LEU A 150 -3.17 -25.37 -6.55
C LEU A 150 -2.17 -26.50 -6.34
N GLU A 151 -1.54 -26.61 -5.17
CA GLU A 151 -0.64 -27.73 -4.84
C GLU A 151 -1.37 -29.08 -4.91
N ALA A 152 -2.57 -29.16 -4.33
CA ALA A 152 -3.40 -30.36 -4.35
C ALA A 152 -3.87 -30.77 -5.75
N LEU A 153 -3.95 -29.85 -6.70
CA LEU A 153 -4.33 -30.11 -8.09
C LEU A 153 -3.15 -30.54 -8.99
N THR A 154 -1.92 -30.44 -8.48
CA THR A 154 -0.69 -30.79 -9.22
C THR A 154 -0.08 -32.13 -8.78
N LEU A 155 -0.70 -32.81 -7.81
CA LEU A 155 -0.39 -34.16 -7.32
C LEU A 155 -1.32 -35.19 -7.99
#